data_AF-A0A7X8V6I3-F1
#
_entry.id   AF-A0A7X8V6I3-F1
#
_cell.length_a   1.000
_cell.length_b   1.000
_cell.length_c   1.000
_cell.angle_alpha   90.00
_cell.angle_beta   90.00
_cell.angle_gamma   90.00
#
_symmetry.space_group_name_H-M   'P 1'
#
loop_
_entity.id
_entity.type
_entity.pdbx_description
1 polymer ?
#
loop_
_entity_poly.entity_id
_entity_poly.type
_entity_poly.pdbx_seq_one_letter_code
_entity_poly.pdbx_strand_id
1 'polypeptide(L)'
;MEKINEIIQASASLEGCTLNTAEYALLLNEGISSAGKTIDEQLLCLDLLNGYKKCWSFAQAREFWSVFRIKSIADVALRHSPASGLEIKEERIVQKVCDLANTQRLHIHEHRAEEMYRTSFEIHYLISLSRPWAYGNDFIGRLLMNYLQYECRLEPTIIRPSQRAEYKRLLKVATREEISEIFVSYMMEHRFDAPEPESLVQKQDGEAPTASLTKAAPILPSVSAATTVSSASKFADTATTVSPSNSAESNTTSASSGFAKASPKTTSIDKRQKVASNSPKTTLTGKSAAVSPKIAKPSSRELILALLRDHPYMSARDLAERIGISPKGVEKNLRILKENGSLRRIGPDKGGKWEVLTINF
;
A
#
# COMPACT_ATOMS: atom_id res chain seq x y z
N MET A 1 -20.80 1.98 4.03
CA MET A 1 -20.35 1.63 5.39
C MET A 1 -19.87 0.19 5.46
N GLU A 2 -20.73 -0.79 5.22
CA GLU A 2 -20.40 -2.23 5.32
C GLU A 2 -19.08 -2.66 4.64
N LYS A 3 -18.90 -2.36 3.34
CA LYS A 3 -17.64 -2.62 2.60
C LYS A 3 -16.41 -1.93 3.22
N ILE A 4 -16.58 -0.80 3.92
CA ILE A 4 -15.49 -0.10 4.62
C ILE A 4 -15.05 -0.90 5.85
N ASN A 5 -16.01 -1.41 6.63
CA ASN A 5 -15.73 -2.25 7.80
C ASN A 5 -15.01 -3.55 7.36
N GLU A 6 -15.41 -4.13 6.23
CA GLU A 6 -14.75 -5.29 5.63
C GLU A 6 -13.27 -5.01 5.25
N ILE A 7 -13.02 -3.88 4.56
CA ILE A 7 -11.65 -3.42 4.22
C ILE A 7 -10.80 -3.22 5.49
N ILE A 8 -11.37 -2.58 6.53
CA ILE A 8 -10.67 -2.32 7.80
C ILE A 8 -10.34 -3.63 8.51
N GLN A 9 -11.32 -4.53 8.65
CA GLN A 9 -11.16 -5.82 9.30
C GLN A 9 -10.06 -6.65 8.62
N ALA A 10 -10.09 -6.77 7.30
CA ALA A 10 -9.04 -7.45 6.55
C ALA A 10 -7.67 -6.76 6.75
N SER A 11 -7.60 -5.44 6.56
CA SER A 11 -6.36 -4.66 6.67
C SER A 11 -5.71 -4.72 8.06
N ALA A 12 -6.49 -4.74 9.14
CA ALA A 12 -5.98 -4.84 10.50
C ALA A 12 -5.60 -6.29 10.90
N SER A 13 -6.39 -7.29 10.48
CA SER A 13 -6.04 -8.71 10.69
C SER A 13 -4.83 -9.17 9.87
N LEU A 14 -4.43 -8.45 8.80
CA LEU A 14 -3.14 -8.64 8.14
C LEU A 14 -1.95 -8.33 9.05
N GLU A 15 -2.07 -7.37 9.97
CA GLU A 15 -0.99 -7.02 10.91
C GLU A 15 -1.09 -7.76 12.24
N GLY A 16 -2.26 -8.32 12.58
CA GLY A 16 -2.43 -9.20 13.75
C GLY A 16 -3.65 -8.91 14.62
N CYS A 17 -4.49 -7.94 14.26
CA CYS A 17 -5.71 -7.66 15.01
C CYS A 17 -6.61 -8.90 15.08
N THR A 18 -6.98 -9.29 16.30
CA THR A 18 -7.70 -10.52 16.62
C THR A 18 -9.21 -10.35 16.76
N LEU A 19 -9.75 -9.14 16.54
CA LEU A 19 -11.19 -8.89 16.60
C LEU A 19 -11.94 -9.76 15.57
N ASN A 20 -13.08 -10.31 15.99
CA ASN A 20 -14.02 -11.02 15.12
C ASN A 20 -15.04 -10.04 14.50
N THR A 21 -15.83 -10.51 13.52
CA THR A 21 -16.74 -9.64 12.75
C THR A 21 -17.80 -8.92 13.60
N ALA A 22 -18.29 -9.54 14.68
CA ALA A 22 -19.23 -8.90 15.60
C ALA A 22 -18.53 -7.85 16.49
N GLU A 23 -17.32 -8.14 16.97
CA GLU A 23 -16.46 -7.17 17.69
C GLU A 23 -16.15 -5.94 16.82
N TYR A 24 -15.84 -6.15 15.53
CA TYR A 24 -15.67 -5.06 14.56
C TYR A 24 -16.95 -4.25 14.33
N ALA A 25 -18.12 -4.90 14.20
CA ALA A 25 -19.38 -4.20 14.00
C ALA A 25 -19.73 -3.30 15.19
N LEU A 26 -19.63 -3.84 16.41
CA LEU A 26 -19.85 -3.10 17.66
C LEU A 26 -18.87 -1.92 17.82
N LEU A 27 -17.58 -2.14 17.55
CA LEU A 27 -16.57 -1.09 17.66
C LEU A 27 -16.73 0.03 16.62
N LEU A 28 -16.94 -0.32 15.34
CA LEU A 28 -16.92 0.65 14.23
C LEU A 28 -18.26 1.36 14.01
N ASN A 29 -19.39 0.73 14.38
CA ASN A 29 -20.73 1.31 14.19
C ASN A 29 -21.29 1.93 15.49
N GLU A 30 -21.10 1.26 16.63
CA GLU A 30 -21.73 1.63 17.91
C GLU A 30 -20.73 2.26 18.91
N GLY A 31 -19.43 2.18 18.63
CA GLY A 31 -18.36 2.68 19.51
C GLY A 31 -18.10 1.78 20.74
N ILE A 32 -18.64 0.56 20.75
CA ILE A 32 -18.56 -0.35 21.90
C ILE A 32 -17.24 -1.12 21.87
N SER A 33 -16.43 -0.96 22.92
CA SER A 33 -15.16 -1.65 23.10
C SER A 33 -15.35 -3.16 23.34
N SER A 34 -14.51 -3.97 22.72
CA SER A 34 -14.51 -5.43 22.85
C SER A 34 -13.73 -5.88 24.10
N ALA A 35 -14.41 -6.59 25.01
CA ALA A 35 -13.80 -7.11 26.24
C ALA A 35 -12.74 -8.18 25.93
N GLY A 36 -11.60 -8.15 26.63
CA GLY A 36 -10.49 -9.10 26.42
C GLY A 36 -9.62 -8.82 25.20
N LYS A 37 -9.91 -7.77 24.42
CA LYS A 37 -9.03 -7.25 23.35
C LYS A 37 -8.11 -6.15 23.88
N THR A 38 -6.95 -5.97 23.26
CA THR A 38 -6.06 -4.87 23.64
C THR A 38 -6.66 -3.51 23.25
N ILE A 39 -6.23 -2.44 23.92
CA ILE A 39 -6.62 -1.08 23.51
C ILE A 39 -6.00 -0.72 22.16
N ASP A 40 -4.77 -1.17 21.89
CA ASP A 40 -4.02 -0.88 20.66
C ASP A 40 -4.68 -1.49 19.41
N GLU A 41 -5.18 -2.74 19.49
CA GLU A 41 -5.97 -3.36 18.41
C GLU A 41 -7.20 -2.52 18.07
N GLN A 42 -7.91 -2.03 19.08
CA GLN A 42 -9.17 -1.30 18.90
C GLN A 42 -8.91 0.12 18.38
N LEU A 43 -7.91 0.82 18.91
CA LEU A 43 -7.49 2.14 18.42
C LEU A 43 -6.96 2.07 16.98
N LEU A 44 -6.23 1.01 16.60
CA LEU A 44 -5.84 0.78 15.21
C LEU A 44 -7.06 0.71 14.28
N CYS A 45 -8.11 -0.01 14.67
CA CYS A 45 -9.31 -0.16 13.86
C CYS A 45 -10.08 1.17 13.70
N LEU A 46 -10.14 1.97 14.77
CA LEU A 46 -10.75 3.31 14.76
C LEU A 46 -9.92 4.33 13.96
N ASP A 47 -8.59 4.29 14.05
CA ASP A 47 -7.69 5.16 13.27
C ASP A 47 -7.79 4.82 11.78
N LEU A 48 -7.79 3.53 11.41
CA LEU A 48 -8.04 3.09 10.03
C LEU A 48 -9.40 3.59 9.52
N LEU A 49 -10.47 3.50 10.33
CA LEU A 49 -11.79 4.04 9.98
C LEU A 49 -11.74 5.56 9.72
N ASN A 50 -11.00 6.31 10.54
CA ASN A 50 -10.83 7.75 10.38
C ASN A 50 -10.02 8.10 9.12
N GLY A 51 -8.98 7.33 8.81
CA GLY A 51 -8.22 7.43 7.56
C GLY A 51 -9.08 7.17 6.32
N TYR A 52 -9.84 6.07 6.30
CA TYR A 52 -10.75 5.77 5.19
C TYR A 52 -11.83 6.83 5.03
N LYS A 53 -12.50 7.27 6.11
CA LYS A 53 -13.48 8.37 6.07
C LYS A 53 -12.88 9.65 5.45
N LYS A 54 -11.61 9.95 5.73
CA LYS A 54 -10.93 11.14 5.19
C LYS A 54 -10.61 11.02 3.70
N CYS A 55 -10.13 9.85 3.24
CA CYS A 55 -10.01 9.55 1.81
C CYS A 55 -11.36 9.63 1.08
N TRP A 56 -12.43 9.10 1.68
CA TRP A 56 -13.79 9.19 1.15
C TRP A 56 -14.24 10.65 0.95
N SER A 57 -13.89 11.54 1.86
CA SER A 57 -14.20 12.98 1.76
C SER A 57 -13.47 13.63 0.58
N PHE A 58 -12.15 13.43 0.48
CA PHE A 58 -11.34 14.00 -0.61
C PHE A 58 -11.72 13.42 -2.00
N ALA A 59 -12.08 12.13 -2.08
CA ALA A 59 -12.58 11.50 -3.31
C ALA A 59 -13.91 12.10 -3.79
N GLN A 60 -14.84 12.36 -2.88
CA GLN A 60 -16.13 12.99 -3.21
C GLN A 60 -15.97 14.44 -3.67
N ALA A 61 -15.06 15.19 -3.04
CA ALA A 61 -14.67 16.53 -3.46
C ALA A 61 -13.75 16.55 -4.71
N ARG A 62 -13.33 15.38 -5.21
CA ARG A 62 -12.44 15.16 -6.36
C ARG A 62 -11.15 16.00 -6.31
N GLU A 63 -10.58 16.18 -5.12
CA GLU A 63 -9.45 17.09 -4.94
C GLU A 63 -8.13 16.49 -5.44
N PHE A 64 -7.23 17.29 -6.03
CA PHE A 64 -5.90 16.81 -6.40
C PHE A 64 -5.13 16.28 -5.17
N TRP A 65 -4.51 15.11 -5.32
CA TRP A 65 -3.67 14.54 -4.27
C TRP A 65 -2.45 15.44 -4.07
N SER A 66 -2.05 15.67 -2.83
CA SER A 66 -0.90 16.47 -2.47
C SER A 66 -0.26 15.90 -1.21
N VAL A 67 1.05 16.12 -1.03
CA VAL A 67 1.78 15.69 0.16
C VAL A 67 1.06 16.11 1.45
N PHE A 68 0.52 17.33 1.50
CA PHE A 68 -0.30 17.81 2.61
C PHE A 68 -1.54 16.94 2.86
N ARG A 69 -2.33 16.62 1.83
CA ARG A 69 -3.51 15.75 1.97
C ARG A 69 -3.12 14.35 2.45
N ILE A 70 -2.08 13.75 1.84
CA ILE A 70 -1.61 12.40 2.18
C ILE A 70 -1.02 12.33 3.60
N LYS A 71 -0.21 13.31 4.01
CA LYS A 71 0.23 13.47 5.40
C LYS A 71 -0.97 13.55 6.34
N SER A 72 -1.94 14.40 6.03
CA SER A 72 -3.14 14.57 6.86
C SER A 72 -4.04 13.32 6.93
N ILE A 73 -3.92 12.38 5.99
CA ILE A 73 -4.54 11.04 6.06
C ILE A 73 -3.76 10.14 7.00
N ALA A 74 -2.43 10.09 6.87
CA ALA A 74 -1.57 9.33 7.78
C ALA A 74 -1.68 9.82 9.23
N ASP A 75 -1.76 11.14 9.46
CA ASP A 75 -1.92 11.77 10.79
C ASP A 75 -3.21 11.30 11.52
N VAL A 76 -4.24 10.86 10.79
CA VAL A 76 -5.47 10.29 11.39
C VAL A 76 -5.49 8.76 11.38
N ALA A 77 -4.80 8.12 10.44
CA ALA A 77 -4.70 6.67 10.32
C ALA A 77 -3.61 6.03 11.21
N LEU A 78 -2.72 6.84 11.78
CA LEU A 78 -1.60 6.43 12.64
C LEU A 78 -1.60 7.17 14.00
N ARG A 79 -2.72 7.82 14.36
CA ARG A 79 -2.86 8.75 15.49
C ARG A 79 -2.45 8.16 16.84
N HIS A 80 -2.75 6.90 17.10
CA HIS A 80 -2.41 6.19 18.34
C HIS A 80 -1.22 5.24 18.17
N SER A 81 -0.53 5.29 17.02
CA SER A 81 0.65 4.47 16.75
C SER A 81 1.95 5.12 17.24
N PRO A 82 3.06 4.35 17.37
CA PRO A 82 4.38 4.90 17.67
C PRO A 82 4.97 5.87 16.63
N ALA A 83 4.29 6.11 15.50
CA ALA A 83 4.68 7.12 14.51
C ALA A 83 3.82 8.40 14.55
N SER A 84 2.90 8.52 15.50
CA SER A 84 2.05 9.70 15.66
C SER A 84 2.88 10.96 15.87
N GLY A 85 2.58 12.01 15.10
CA GLY A 85 3.30 13.29 15.14
C GLY A 85 4.73 13.28 14.59
N LEU A 86 5.26 12.15 14.13
CA LEU A 86 6.60 12.08 13.54
C LEU A 86 6.62 12.58 12.09
N GLU A 87 7.74 13.18 11.69
CA GLU A 87 7.93 13.66 10.32
C GLU A 87 8.15 12.54 9.30
N ILE A 88 7.82 12.84 8.05
CA ILE A 88 7.94 11.91 6.91
C ILE A 88 9.39 11.91 6.43
N LYS A 89 10.03 10.74 6.40
CA LYS A 89 11.46 10.60 6.05
C LYS A 89 11.73 10.71 4.56
N GLU A 90 10.76 10.34 3.74
CA GLU A 90 10.87 10.19 2.27
C GLU A 90 9.75 10.98 1.58
N GLU A 91 9.61 12.29 1.89
CA GLU A 91 8.54 13.14 1.35
C GLU A 91 8.50 13.16 -0.19
N ARG A 92 9.67 13.09 -0.84
CA ARG A 92 9.82 12.93 -2.31
C ARG A 92 9.02 11.76 -2.90
N ILE A 93 8.82 10.69 -2.12
CA ILE A 93 8.07 9.49 -2.55
C ILE A 93 6.57 9.70 -2.37
N VAL A 94 6.17 10.44 -1.33
CA VAL A 94 4.78 10.90 -1.19
C VAL A 94 4.40 11.84 -2.33
N GLN A 95 5.32 12.72 -2.76
CA GLN A 95 5.12 13.55 -3.96
C GLN A 95 5.00 12.68 -5.22
N LYS A 96 5.93 11.73 -5.47
CA LYS A 96 5.83 10.77 -6.60
C LYS A 96 4.48 10.02 -6.63
N VAL A 97 3.96 9.62 -5.47
CA VAL A 97 2.63 8.98 -5.34
C VAL A 97 1.50 9.93 -5.70
N CYS A 98 1.58 11.21 -5.31
CA CYS A 98 0.62 12.23 -5.72
C CYS A 98 0.67 12.48 -7.23
N ASP A 99 1.86 12.61 -7.81
CA ASP A 99 2.07 12.85 -9.24
C ASP A 99 1.50 11.68 -10.08
N LEU A 100 1.79 10.45 -9.68
CA LEU A 100 1.28 9.23 -10.30
C LEU A 100 -0.26 9.18 -10.26
N ALA A 101 -0.87 9.38 -9.09
CA ALA A 101 -2.32 9.38 -8.93
C ALA A 101 -2.99 10.51 -9.74
N ASN A 102 -2.46 11.73 -9.67
CA ASN A 102 -3.01 12.89 -10.36
C ASN A 102 -2.92 12.76 -11.88
N THR A 103 -1.81 12.22 -12.41
CA THR A 103 -1.62 11.99 -13.86
C THR A 103 -2.71 11.07 -14.41
N GLN A 104 -2.96 9.93 -13.75
CA GLN A 104 -4.00 8.99 -14.15
C GLN A 104 -5.42 9.58 -14.02
N ARG A 105 -5.66 10.43 -13.01
CA ARG A 105 -6.96 11.08 -12.79
C ARG A 105 -7.34 12.12 -13.86
N LEU A 106 -6.38 12.68 -14.61
CA LEU A 106 -6.68 13.55 -15.76
C LEU A 106 -7.35 12.76 -16.91
N HIS A 107 -6.94 11.50 -17.10
CA HIS A 107 -7.38 10.62 -18.17
C HIS A 107 -8.43 9.58 -17.72
N ILE A 108 -9.11 9.85 -16.60
CA ILE A 108 -10.07 8.94 -15.93
C ILE A 108 -11.28 8.51 -16.78
N HIS A 109 -11.50 9.16 -17.94
CA HIS A 109 -12.53 8.83 -18.92
C HIS A 109 -12.02 7.97 -20.10
N GLU A 110 -10.70 7.87 -20.26
CA GLU A 110 -10.02 7.14 -21.34
C GLU A 110 -9.38 5.85 -20.82
N HIS A 111 -8.92 5.86 -19.57
CA HIS A 111 -8.26 4.74 -18.92
C HIS A 111 -9.15 3.52 -18.73
N ARG A 112 -8.55 2.34 -18.93
CA ARG A 112 -9.20 1.06 -18.62
C ARG A 112 -9.09 0.78 -17.12
N ALA A 113 -10.09 0.12 -16.56
CA ALA A 113 -10.09 -0.24 -15.13
C ALA A 113 -8.82 -0.99 -14.69
N GLU A 114 -8.23 -1.82 -15.56
CA GLU A 114 -6.92 -2.46 -15.33
C GLU A 114 -5.81 -1.45 -15.02
N GLU A 115 -5.68 -0.37 -15.78
CA GLU A 115 -4.61 0.63 -15.63
C GLU A 115 -4.73 1.35 -14.28
N MET A 116 -5.97 1.64 -13.87
CA MET A 116 -6.28 2.23 -12.56
C MET A 116 -5.98 1.27 -11.40
N TYR A 117 -6.34 -0.02 -11.51
CA TYR A 117 -5.95 -1.03 -10.52
C TYR A 117 -4.43 -1.16 -10.43
N ARG A 118 -3.73 -1.29 -11.56
CA ARG A 118 -2.27 -1.40 -11.60
C ARG A 118 -1.58 -0.19 -10.98
N THR A 119 -2.08 1.01 -11.25
CA THR A 119 -1.62 2.25 -10.58
C THR A 119 -1.83 2.20 -9.07
N SER A 120 -3.01 1.74 -8.61
CA SER A 120 -3.29 1.62 -7.17
C SER A 120 -2.35 0.64 -6.44
N PHE A 121 -1.95 -0.44 -7.12
CA PHE A 121 -0.98 -1.41 -6.59
C PHE A 121 0.47 -0.91 -6.64
N GLU A 122 0.85 -0.15 -7.69
CA GLU A 122 2.13 0.57 -7.74
C GLU A 122 2.25 1.59 -6.60
N ILE A 123 1.18 2.34 -6.29
CA ILE A 123 1.14 3.25 -5.14
C ILE A 123 1.39 2.51 -3.82
N HIS A 124 0.73 1.37 -3.59
CA HIS A 124 0.98 0.55 -2.42
C HIS A 124 2.44 0.06 -2.38
N TYR A 125 2.97 -0.43 -3.49
CA TYR A 125 4.35 -0.88 -3.60
C TYR A 125 5.35 0.23 -3.24
N LEU A 126 5.19 1.45 -3.78
CA LEU A 126 6.08 2.59 -3.53
C LEU A 126 6.11 2.99 -2.05
N ILE A 127 4.97 2.99 -1.36
CA ILE A 127 4.91 3.26 0.08
C ILE A 127 5.59 2.14 0.90
N SER A 128 5.39 0.87 0.54
CA SER A 128 6.03 -0.27 1.21
C SER A 128 7.53 -0.40 0.93
N LEU A 129 8.00 0.07 -0.24
CA LEU A 129 9.41 0.13 -0.64
C LEU A 129 10.18 1.18 0.16
N SER A 130 9.80 2.46 0.03
CA SER A 130 10.55 3.58 0.61
C SER A 130 10.21 3.87 2.08
N ARG A 131 9.11 3.28 2.58
CA ARG A 131 8.66 3.35 3.98
C ARG A 131 8.72 4.77 4.59
N PRO A 132 7.96 5.75 4.05
CA PRO A 132 8.11 7.16 4.44
C PRO A 132 7.81 7.46 5.92
N TRP A 133 7.02 6.62 6.60
CA TRP A 133 6.70 6.74 8.02
C TRP A 133 7.50 5.73 8.87
N ALA A 134 7.75 6.06 10.14
CA ALA A 134 8.46 5.16 11.05
C ALA A 134 7.71 3.83 11.34
N TYR A 135 6.38 3.86 11.23
CA TYR A 135 5.48 2.72 11.42
C TYR A 135 4.33 2.80 10.40
N GLY A 136 3.60 1.69 10.21
CA GLY A 136 2.29 1.71 9.55
C GLY A 136 2.27 1.92 8.03
N ASN A 137 3.43 2.00 7.36
CA ASN A 137 3.53 2.16 5.90
C ASN A 137 2.61 1.22 5.12
N ASP A 138 2.52 -0.05 5.53
CA ASP A 138 1.75 -1.05 4.80
C ASP A 138 0.22 -0.89 5.03
N PHE A 139 -0.21 -0.21 6.10
CA PHE A 139 -1.59 0.27 6.23
C PHE A 139 -1.86 1.42 5.25
N ILE A 140 -0.96 2.41 5.20
CA ILE A 140 -1.09 3.57 4.31
C ILE A 140 -1.04 3.14 2.84
N GLY A 141 -0.22 2.16 2.48
CA GLY A 141 -0.19 1.57 1.15
C GLY A 141 -1.54 1.00 0.72
N ARG A 142 -2.18 0.16 1.56
CA ARG A 142 -3.54 -0.37 1.32
C ARG A 142 -4.59 0.74 1.25
N LEU A 143 -4.51 1.71 2.17
CA LEU A 143 -5.47 2.79 2.29
C LEU A 143 -5.42 3.74 1.08
N LEU A 144 -4.22 4.10 0.58
CA LEU A 144 -4.06 4.91 -0.62
C LEU A 144 -4.41 4.13 -1.91
N MET A 145 -4.09 2.83 -1.97
CA MET A 145 -4.55 1.94 -3.04
C MET A 145 -6.09 1.97 -3.15
N ASN A 146 -6.80 1.71 -2.05
CA ASN A 146 -8.27 1.74 -2.06
C ASN A 146 -8.83 3.16 -2.27
N TYR A 147 -8.14 4.22 -1.86
CA TYR A 147 -8.53 5.62 -2.14
C TYR A 147 -8.56 5.91 -3.65
N LEU A 148 -7.50 5.55 -4.39
CA LEU A 148 -7.50 5.73 -5.86
C LEU A 148 -8.55 4.85 -6.54
N GLN A 149 -8.69 3.59 -6.10
CA GLN A 149 -9.72 2.69 -6.62
C GLN A 149 -11.12 3.29 -6.46
N TYR A 150 -11.46 3.75 -5.25
CA TYR A 150 -12.77 4.36 -4.98
C TYR A 150 -13.00 5.65 -5.77
N GLU A 151 -11.99 6.53 -5.87
CA GLU A 151 -12.08 7.76 -6.67
C GLU A 151 -12.28 7.47 -8.16
N CYS A 152 -11.70 6.39 -8.68
CA CYS A 152 -11.93 5.86 -10.03
C CYS A 152 -13.19 4.98 -10.15
N ARG A 153 -14.07 4.94 -9.14
CA ARG A 153 -15.32 4.17 -9.08
C ARG A 153 -15.14 2.66 -9.28
N LEU A 154 -14.01 2.13 -8.83
CA LEU A 154 -13.69 0.70 -8.84
C LEU A 154 -14.14 0.01 -7.54
N GLU A 155 -14.32 -1.31 -7.63
CA GLU A 155 -14.45 -2.21 -6.48
C GLU A 155 -13.14 -2.13 -5.65
N PRO A 156 -13.19 -1.76 -4.35
CA PRO A 156 -11.98 -1.71 -3.55
C PRO A 156 -11.41 -3.12 -3.31
N THR A 157 -10.16 -3.35 -3.71
CA THR A 157 -9.47 -4.64 -3.48
C THR A 157 -9.29 -4.91 -1.98
N ILE A 158 -9.79 -6.05 -1.52
CA ILE A 158 -9.66 -6.50 -0.12
C ILE A 158 -8.67 -7.66 -0.04
N ILE A 159 -7.52 -7.42 0.59
CA ILE A 159 -6.50 -8.44 0.81
C ILE A 159 -6.89 -9.28 2.03
N ARG A 160 -7.41 -10.49 1.78
CA ARG A 160 -8.03 -11.35 2.80
C ARG A 160 -7.01 -11.93 3.79
N PRO A 161 -7.40 -12.26 5.03
CA PRO A 161 -6.50 -12.91 6.00
C PRO A 161 -5.90 -14.24 5.51
N SER A 162 -6.60 -14.98 4.65
CA SER A 162 -6.10 -16.18 3.96
C SER A 162 -4.91 -15.88 3.03
N GLN A 163 -4.95 -14.75 2.33
CA GLN A 163 -3.88 -14.29 1.42
C GLN A 163 -2.66 -13.74 2.18
N ARG A 164 -2.77 -13.45 3.50
CA ARG A 164 -1.76 -12.78 4.34
C ARG A 164 -0.33 -13.26 4.13
N ALA A 165 -0.13 -14.58 4.08
CA ALA A 165 1.20 -15.18 3.95
C ALA A 165 1.84 -14.87 2.60
N GLU A 166 1.06 -14.97 1.52
CA GLU A 166 1.56 -14.86 0.15
C GLU A 166 1.67 -13.39 -0.29
N TYR A 167 0.67 -12.56 0.02
CA TYR A 167 0.75 -11.10 -0.10
C TYR A 167 2.03 -10.55 0.59
N LYS A 168 2.31 -10.95 1.84
CA LYS A 168 3.53 -10.51 2.54
C LYS A 168 4.82 -11.13 2.00
N ARG A 169 4.77 -12.34 1.42
CA ARG A 169 5.92 -12.93 0.70
C ARG A 169 6.25 -12.09 -0.53
N LEU A 170 5.28 -11.85 -1.39
CA LEU A 170 5.46 -11.18 -2.68
C LEU A 170 5.80 -9.71 -2.53
N LEU A 171 5.15 -8.98 -1.61
CA LEU A 171 5.52 -7.59 -1.31
C LEU A 171 6.96 -7.47 -0.81
N LYS A 172 7.42 -8.38 0.07
CA LYS A 172 8.81 -8.44 0.56
C LYS A 172 9.82 -8.87 -0.51
N VAL A 173 9.39 -9.63 -1.50
CA VAL A 173 10.22 -10.00 -2.66
C VAL A 173 10.34 -8.81 -3.63
N ALA A 174 9.21 -8.22 -4.03
CA ALA A 174 9.13 -7.05 -4.91
C ALA A 174 10.02 -5.90 -4.40
N THR A 175 9.91 -5.59 -3.10
CA THR A 175 10.69 -4.52 -2.45
C THR A 175 12.17 -4.88 -2.23
N ARG A 176 12.57 -6.16 -2.25
CA ARG A 176 13.98 -6.58 -2.17
C ARG A 176 14.69 -6.52 -3.53
N GLU A 177 14.02 -6.96 -4.59
CA GLU A 177 14.60 -6.98 -5.95
C GLU A 177 14.40 -5.64 -6.69
N GLU A 178 13.63 -4.72 -6.09
CA GLU A 178 13.11 -3.48 -6.68
C GLU A 178 12.33 -3.73 -8.00
N ILE A 179 11.34 -4.60 -7.95
CA ILE A 179 10.51 -5.01 -9.10
C ILE A 179 9.03 -5.01 -8.67
N SER A 180 8.29 -3.96 -9.02
CA SER A 180 6.91 -3.81 -8.56
C SER A 180 5.95 -4.81 -9.20
N GLU A 181 6.16 -5.19 -10.47
CA GLU A 181 5.31 -6.14 -11.19
C GLU A 181 5.12 -7.49 -10.47
N ILE A 182 6.11 -7.96 -9.69
CA ILE A 182 5.97 -9.18 -8.86
C ILE A 182 4.78 -9.06 -7.90
N PHE A 183 4.57 -7.87 -7.35
CA PHE A 183 3.45 -7.55 -6.47
C PHE A 183 2.21 -7.12 -7.28
N VAL A 184 2.38 -6.26 -8.29
CA VAL A 184 1.26 -5.73 -9.09
C VAL A 184 0.52 -6.82 -9.87
N SER A 185 1.21 -7.80 -10.46
CA SER A 185 0.55 -8.92 -11.16
C SER A 185 -0.22 -9.84 -10.21
N TYR A 186 0.33 -10.18 -9.04
CA TYR A 186 -0.38 -10.95 -8.02
C TYR A 186 -1.62 -10.20 -7.51
N MET A 187 -1.45 -8.93 -7.17
CA MET A 187 -2.54 -8.06 -6.74
C MET A 187 -3.61 -7.89 -7.82
N MET A 188 -3.23 -7.86 -9.11
CA MET A 188 -4.15 -7.84 -10.24
C MET A 188 -4.94 -9.14 -10.36
N GLU A 189 -4.29 -10.29 -10.29
CA GLU A 189 -4.93 -11.62 -10.33
C GLU A 189 -5.95 -11.77 -9.19
N HIS A 190 -5.56 -11.36 -7.98
CA HIS A 190 -6.35 -11.49 -6.76
C HIS A 190 -7.14 -10.22 -6.38
N ARG A 191 -7.37 -9.29 -7.33
CA ARG A 191 -7.99 -7.97 -7.06
C ARG A 191 -9.47 -8.02 -6.65
N PHE A 192 -10.12 -9.13 -6.99
CA PHE A 192 -11.50 -9.46 -6.66
C PHE A 192 -11.52 -10.69 -5.78
N ASP A 193 -12.56 -10.82 -4.96
CA ASP A 193 -12.83 -12.09 -4.29
C ASP A 193 -13.11 -13.17 -5.33
N ALA A 194 -12.39 -14.29 -5.27
CA ALA A 194 -12.87 -15.51 -5.88
C ALA A 194 -14.16 -15.92 -5.13
N PRO A 195 -15.24 -16.30 -5.82
CA PRO A 195 -16.39 -16.85 -5.13
C PRO A 195 -15.97 -18.13 -4.40
N GLU A 196 -16.30 -18.24 -3.11
CA GLU A 196 -16.21 -19.51 -2.40
C GLU A 196 -17.01 -20.55 -3.21
N PRO A 197 -16.43 -21.75 -3.47
CA PRO A 197 -17.08 -22.73 -4.33
C PRO A 197 -18.42 -23.16 -3.71
N GLU A 198 -19.51 -23.10 -4.49
CA GLU A 198 -20.90 -23.35 -4.03
C GLU A 198 -21.19 -24.79 -3.55
N SER A 199 -20.16 -25.61 -3.37
CA SER A 199 -20.22 -26.89 -2.67
C SER A 199 -20.27 -26.70 -1.15
N LEU A 200 -21.20 -27.40 -0.49
CA LEU A 200 -21.38 -27.48 0.97
C LEU A 200 -22.28 -26.43 1.65
N VAL A 201 -23.10 -25.69 0.91
CA VAL A 201 -24.44 -25.33 1.44
C VAL A 201 -25.30 -26.59 1.42
N GLN A 202 -25.10 -27.47 2.40
CA GLN A 202 -26.03 -28.57 2.65
C GLN A 202 -27.33 -27.99 3.19
N LYS A 203 -28.41 -28.08 2.39
CA LYS A 203 -29.75 -27.95 2.93
C LYS A 203 -29.98 -29.02 3.99
N GLN A 204 -30.30 -28.60 5.19
CA GLN A 204 -31.11 -29.39 6.11
C GLN A 204 -32.41 -28.64 6.35
N ASP A 205 -33.39 -28.91 5.49
CA ASP A 205 -34.78 -28.62 5.78
C ASP A 205 -35.20 -29.47 6.99
N GLY A 206 -35.61 -28.86 8.11
CA GLY A 206 -35.61 -29.57 9.40
C GLY A 206 -36.34 -28.91 10.58
N GLU A 207 -37.61 -28.57 10.39
CA GLU A 207 -38.69 -28.52 11.41
C GLU A 207 -38.55 -27.62 12.66
N ALA A 208 -39.66 -26.97 13.05
CA ALA A 208 -39.73 -26.09 14.22
C ALA A 208 -40.67 -26.65 15.30
N PRO A 209 -40.36 -26.52 16.60
CA PRO A 209 -41.33 -26.68 17.68
C PRO A 209 -41.76 -25.32 18.27
N THR A 210 -43.06 -25.16 18.48
CA THR A 210 -43.68 -23.98 19.11
C THR A 210 -43.72 -24.06 20.64
N ALA A 211 -43.37 -22.98 21.33
CA ALA A 211 -43.83 -22.68 22.69
C ALA A 211 -43.84 -21.14 22.92
N SER A 212 -44.55 -20.66 23.95
CA SER A 212 -44.87 -19.22 24.14
C SER A 212 -44.74 -18.78 25.61
N LEU A 213 -45.18 -17.54 25.90
CA LEU A 213 -45.32 -16.86 27.21
C LEU A 213 -44.03 -16.14 27.70
N THR A 214 -44.06 -14.90 28.25
CA THR A 214 -45.17 -13.99 28.65
C THR A 214 -44.99 -12.50 28.29
N LYS A 215 -46.13 -11.80 28.22
CA LYS A 215 -46.42 -10.36 28.51
C LYS A 215 -45.62 -9.75 29.71
N ALA A 216 -45.53 -8.44 29.97
CA ALA A 216 -45.95 -7.16 29.33
C ALA A 216 -45.44 -5.94 30.17
N ALA A 217 -45.46 -4.65 29.76
CA ALA A 217 -45.37 -4.03 28.42
C ALA A 217 -44.89 -2.52 28.49
N PRO A 218 -45.65 -1.40 28.39
CA PRO A 218 -45.08 -0.10 27.94
C PRO A 218 -45.30 1.15 28.84
N ILE A 219 -44.53 2.23 28.60
CA ILE A 219 -44.89 3.64 28.91
C ILE A 219 -44.47 4.56 27.74
N LEU A 220 -45.40 5.39 27.27
CA LEU A 220 -45.18 6.68 26.58
C LEU A 220 -46.08 7.71 27.29
N PRO A 221 -45.85 9.03 27.09
CA PRO A 221 -46.56 9.70 26.00
C PRO A 221 -45.67 10.62 25.15
N SER A 222 -46.16 10.93 23.95
CA SER A 222 -45.58 11.91 23.04
C SER A 222 -46.05 13.34 23.38
N VAL A 223 -45.30 14.33 22.90
CA VAL A 223 -45.84 15.66 22.59
C VAL A 223 -45.32 16.07 21.21
N SER A 224 -46.15 16.74 20.42
CA SER A 224 -45.84 17.20 19.07
C SER A 224 -45.82 18.72 18.96
N ALA A 225 -45.06 19.25 18.01
CA ALA A 225 -45.44 20.40 17.20
C ALA A 225 -44.47 20.54 16.01
N ALA A 226 -45.01 20.94 14.85
CA ALA A 226 -44.21 21.49 13.76
C ALA A 226 -44.34 23.01 13.76
N THR A 227 -43.39 23.73 13.15
CA THR A 227 -43.64 25.01 12.48
C THR A 227 -42.55 25.28 11.45
N THR A 228 -42.97 25.57 10.22
CA THR A 228 -42.14 26.10 9.15
C THR A 228 -42.09 27.63 9.24
N VAL A 229 -40.90 28.24 9.12
CA VAL A 229 -40.81 29.62 8.63
C VAL A 229 -39.60 29.78 7.70
N SER A 230 -39.81 30.46 6.57
CA SER A 230 -38.73 30.97 5.72
C SER A 230 -38.35 32.38 6.16
N SER A 231 -37.08 32.76 6.02
CA SER A 231 -36.64 34.16 6.06
C SER A 231 -35.31 34.32 5.34
N ALA A 232 -35.34 35.00 4.20
CA ALA A 232 -34.15 35.38 3.44
C ALA A 232 -34.05 36.91 3.36
N SER A 233 -32.99 37.49 3.93
CA SER A 233 -32.66 38.92 3.80
C SER A 233 -31.26 39.19 4.39
N LYS A 234 -30.46 40.19 3.99
CA LYS A 234 -30.10 40.80 2.67
C LYS A 234 -29.10 41.93 3.01
N PHE A 235 -28.11 42.20 2.15
CA PHE A 235 -27.13 43.29 2.29
C PHE A 235 -26.20 43.19 3.54
N ALA A 236 -25.06 43.88 3.60
CA ALA A 236 -24.53 44.91 2.69
C ALA A 236 -23.05 44.69 2.30
N ASP A 237 -22.67 45.26 1.16
CA ASP A 237 -21.29 45.36 0.68
C ASP A 237 -20.44 46.32 1.52
N THR A 238 -19.13 46.10 1.55
CA THR A 238 -18.15 47.20 1.58
C THR A 238 -16.87 46.74 0.87
N ALA A 239 -16.65 47.25 -0.33
CA ALA A 239 -15.38 47.09 -1.03
C ALA A 239 -14.56 48.38 -0.91
N THR A 240 -13.29 48.27 -0.52
CA THR A 240 -12.32 49.37 -0.61
C THR A 240 -11.04 48.85 -1.26
N THR A 241 -10.85 49.22 -2.53
CA THR A 241 -9.62 49.01 -3.28
C THR A 241 -8.64 50.15 -3.07
N VAL A 242 -7.36 49.85 -2.80
CA VAL A 242 -6.22 50.56 -3.41
C VAL A 242 -5.13 49.52 -3.68
N SER A 243 -4.33 49.70 -4.73
CA SER A 243 -3.20 48.83 -5.09
C SER A 243 -1.86 49.58 -4.98
N PRO A 244 -0.87 49.42 -5.88
CA PRO A 244 0.32 48.65 -5.56
C PRO A 244 1.63 49.45 -5.63
N SER A 245 2.76 48.81 -5.27
CA SER A 245 4.10 49.29 -5.64
C SER A 245 4.98 48.15 -6.14
N ASN A 246 5.51 48.33 -7.36
CA ASN A 246 6.61 47.54 -7.90
C ASN A 246 7.95 48.20 -7.55
N SER A 247 8.99 47.40 -7.40
CA SER A 247 10.34 47.77 -7.87
C SER A 247 11.14 46.51 -8.19
N ALA A 248 11.90 46.56 -9.29
CA ALA A 248 12.79 45.52 -9.74
C ALA A 248 14.21 46.11 -9.89
N GLU A 249 15.13 45.34 -10.51
CA GLU A 249 16.48 45.76 -10.93
C GLU A 249 17.53 45.94 -9.79
N SER A 250 18.82 45.67 -10.01
CA SER A 250 19.46 44.80 -11.02
C SER A 250 20.89 44.39 -10.64
N ASN A 251 21.40 43.38 -11.36
CA ASN A 251 22.78 42.93 -11.55
C ASN A 251 23.95 43.82 -11.08
N THR A 252 25.06 43.20 -10.61
CA THR A 252 26.31 43.14 -11.41
C THR A 252 27.36 42.15 -10.87
N THR A 253 28.41 41.92 -11.66
CA THR A 253 29.43 40.86 -11.55
C THR A 253 30.81 41.36 -11.09
N SER A 254 31.59 40.51 -10.42
CA SER A 254 33.07 40.47 -10.53
C SER A 254 33.64 39.14 -10.00
N ALA A 255 34.90 38.79 -10.34
CA ALA A 255 35.44 37.44 -10.12
C ALA A 255 36.97 37.39 -9.87
N SER A 256 37.46 36.23 -9.39
CA SER A 256 38.88 35.88 -9.08
C SER A 256 39.52 36.62 -7.88
N SER A 257 40.54 36.15 -7.16
CA SER A 257 41.31 34.87 -7.14
C SER A 257 41.76 34.59 -5.66
N GLY A 258 42.61 33.63 -5.24
CA GLY A 258 43.46 32.62 -5.89
C GLY A 258 44.57 32.13 -4.91
N PHE A 259 45.31 31.05 -5.25
CA PHE A 259 46.46 30.47 -4.51
C PHE A 259 46.17 29.90 -3.08
N ALA A 260 46.92 28.95 -2.50
CA ALA A 260 47.70 27.82 -3.06
C ALA A 260 47.99 26.71 -2.00
N LYS A 261 48.56 25.59 -2.49
CA LYS A 261 49.06 24.37 -1.80
C LYS A 261 49.76 24.55 -0.43
N ALA A 262 49.60 23.53 0.45
CA ALA A 262 50.75 22.80 1.04
C ALA A 262 50.34 21.43 1.65
N SER A 263 51.30 20.51 1.78
CA SER A 263 51.22 19.29 2.60
C SER A 263 52.63 18.84 3.01
N PRO A 264 52.79 18.27 4.22
CA PRO A 264 53.55 17.01 4.38
C PRO A 264 52.75 16.02 5.29
N LYS A 265 52.86 14.68 5.21
CA LYS A 265 54.02 13.76 5.33
C LYS A 265 54.78 13.90 6.66
N THR A 266 55.24 12.85 7.36
CA THR A 266 55.00 11.38 7.36
C THR A 266 55.75 10.79 8.57
N THR A 267 55.21 9.77 9.26
CA THR A 267 56.03 8.73 9.93
C THR A 267 55.21 7.46 10.18
N SER A 268 55.90 6.31 10.15
CA SER A 268 55.39 4.96 10.48
C SER A 268 56.15 4.40 11.69
N ILE A 269 55.70 3.27 12.27
CA ILE A 269 56.54 2.11 12.68
C ILE A 269 55.66 0.99 13.31
N ASP A 270 55.79 -0.24 12.77
CA ASP A 270 55.77 -1.61 13.37
C ASP A 270 54.95 -1.99 14.65
N LYS A 271 54.61 -3.27 14.93
CA LYS A 271 54.38 -4.54 14.16
C LYS A 271 53.90 -5.62 15.16
N ARG A 272 53.16 -6.64 14.70
CA ARG A 272 52.91 -7.95 15.40
C ARG A 272 52.09 -7.83 16.71
N GLN A 273 51.53 -8.88 17.35
CA GLN A 273 51.52 -10.33 17.04
C GLN A 273 50.21 -11.06 17.45
N LYS A 274 49.74 -11.94 16.56
CA LYS A 274 48.97 -13.20 16.79
C LYS A 274 48.68 -13.63 18.24
N VAL A 275 47.40 -13.80 18.57
CA VAL A 275 46.87 -14.82 19.53
C VAL A 275 45.61 -15.45 18.94
N ALA A 276 45.37 -16.74 19.23
CA ALA A 276 44.11 -17.42 18.95
C ALA A 276 43.58 -18.05 20.25
N SER A 277 42.25 -18.03 20.44
CA SER A 277 41.57 -18.67 21.56
C SER A 277 40.50 -19.64 21.04
N ASN A 278 40.23 -20.68 21.82
CA ASN A 278 39.46 -21.85 21.39
C ASN A 278 38.50 -22.26 22.53
N SER A 279 37.34 -22.81 22.18
CA SER A 279 36.41 -23.49 23.11
C SER A 279 35.70 -22.59 24.16
N PRO A 280 34.61 -23.07 24.81
CA PRO A 280 34.06 -24.43 24.80
C PRO A 280 32.68 -24.62 24.14
N LYS A 281 32.42 -25.88 23.75
CA LYS A 281 31.07 -26.42 23.57
C LYS A 281 30.42 -26.63 24.95
N THR A 282 29.13 -26.34 25.05
CA THR A 282 28.24 -26.96 26.04
C THR A 282 27.06 -27.57 25.30
N THR A 283 26.76 -28.83 25.58
CA THR A 283 25.68 -29.58 24.92
C THR A 283 24.50 -29.73 25.88
N LEU A 284 23.32 -29.22 25.53
CA LEU A 284 22.05 -29.63 26.13
C LEU A 284 21.00 -29.86 25.04
N THR A 285 20.12 -30.83 25.30
CA THR A 285 19.20 -31.42 24.32
C THR A 285 17.78 -30.91 24.50
N GLY A 286 17.09 -30.62 23.39
CA GLY A 286 15.68 -30.18 23.41
C GLY A 286 15.11 -30.04 22.00
N LYS A 287 14.59 -31.13 21.43
CA LYS A 287 13.87 -31.09 20.15
C LYS A 287 12.39 -30.76 20.38
N SER A 288 11.99 -29.57 19.96
CA SER A 288 10.62 -29.30 19.49
C SER A 288 10.72 -28.53 18.17
N ALA A 289 10.78 -29.28 17.06
CA ALA A 289 10.95 -28.71 15.73
C ALA A 289 9.60 -28.23 15.18
N ALA A 290 9.25 -26.98 15.46
CA ALA A 290 8.16 -26.30 14.75
C ALA A 290 8.52 -26.25 13.24
N VAL A 291 7.73 -26.90 12.40
CA VAL A 291 7.96 -26.96 10.95
C VAL A 291 7.49 -25.66 10.31
N SER A 292 8.32 -24.63 10.40
CA SER A 292 8.16 -23.42 9.61
C SER A 292 8.29 -23.78 8.11
N PRO A 293 7.28 -23.49 7.26
CA PRO A 293 7.37 -23.78 5.84
C PRO A 293 8.52 -23.00 5.20
N LYS A 294 9.37 -23.69 4.43
CA LYS A 294 10.50 -23.06 3.73
C LYS A 294 9.96 -22.21 2.57
N ILE A 295 9.86 -20.91 2.81
CA ILE A 295 9.44 -19.90 1.84
C ILE A 295 10.28 -20.00 0.56
N ALA A 296 9.65 -20.29 -0.58
CA ALA A 296 10.35 -20.35 -1.87
C ALA A 296 10.77 -18.95 -2.35
N LYS A 297 12.02 -18.83 -2.83
CA LYS A 297 12.45 -17.67 -3.63
C LYS A 297 11.75 -17.76 -5.00
N PRO A 298 11.27 -16.65 -5.59
CA PRO A 298 10.78 -16.66 -6.97
C PRO A 298 11.84 -17.21 -7.94
N SER A 299 11.41 -17.89 -9.00
CA SER A 299 12.34 -18.34 -10.04
C SER A 299 12.75 -17.20 -10.96
N SER A 300 13.87 -17.37 -11.64
CA SER A 300 14.34 -16.42 -12.66
C SER A 300 13.34 -16.21 -13.81
N ARG A 301 12.35 -17.08 -14.01
CA ARG A 301 11.32 -16.90 -15.05
C ARG A 301 10.27 -15.88 -14.62
N GLU A 302 9.78 -15.94 -13.38
CA GLU A 302 8.89 -14.92 -12.83
C GLU A 302 9.55 -13.54 -12.87
N LEU A 303 10.83 -13.45 -12.46
CA LEU A 303 11.58 -12.20 -12.43
C LEU A 303 11.81 -11.61 -13.84
N ILE A 304 11.98 -12.44 -14.87
CA ILE A 304 12.08 -11.99 -16.27
C ILE A 304 10.74 -11.49 -16.81
N LEU A 305 9.64 -12.23 -16.57
CA LEU A 305 8.30 -11.79 -16.99
C LEU A 305 7.93 -10.47 -16.31
N ALA A 306 8.22 -10.34 -15.02
CA ALA A 306 7.96 -9.12 -14.25
C ALA A 306 8.68 -7.90 -14.86
N LEU A 307 10.00 -7.97 -15.00
CA LEU A 307 10.81 -6.87 -15.55
C LEU A 307 10.45 -6.51 -17.01
N LEU A 308 10.04 -7.48 -17.83
CA LEU A 308 9.67 -7.24 -19.22
C LEU A 308 8.25 -6.69 -19.42
N ARG A 309 7.41 -6.68 -18.38
CA ARG A 309 6.10 -6.01 -18.45
C ARG A 309 6.21 -4.53 -18.11
N ASP A 310 6.98 -4.17 -17.09
CA ASP A 310 7.29 -2.77 -16.74
C ASP A 310 8.20 -2.10 -17.79
N HIS A 311 9.20 -2.83 -18.29
CA HIS A 311 10.29 -2.29 -19.12
C HIS A 311 10.50 -3.15 -20.38
N PRO A 312 9.55 -3.15 -21.34
CA PRO A 312 9.54 -4.08 -22.47
C PRO A 312 10.69 -3.92 -23.47
N TYR A 313 11.54 -2.91 -23.34
CA TYR A 313 12.71 -2.70 -24.20
C TYR A 313 14.02 -3.27 -23.63
N MET A 314 14.00 -3.87 -22.43
CA MET A 314 15.22 -4.41 -21.81
C MET A 314 15.86 -5.53 -22.64
N SER A 315 17.20 -5.51 -22.68
CA SER A 315 18.02 -6.57 -23.27
C SER A 315 18.23 -7.73 -22.29
N ALA A 316 18.71 -8.86 -22.81
CA ALA A 316 19.11 -10.00 -21.99
C ALA A 316 20.30 -9.70 -21.05
N ARG A 317 21.01 -8.58 -21.26
CA ARG A 317 22.07 -8.10 -20.39
C ARG A 317 21.52 -7.35 -19.18
N ASP A 318 20.62 -6.41 -19.42
CA ASP A 318 20.03 -5.56 -18.38
C ASP A 318 19.21 -6.43 -17.39
N LEU A 319 18.48 -7.40 -17.92
CA LEU A 319 17.81 -8.45 -17.15
C LEU A 319 18.79 -9.30 -16.33
N ALA A 320 19.98 -9.59 -16.85
CA ALA A 320 20.98 -10.41 -16.16
C ALA A 320 21.59 -9.65 -14.98
N GLU A 321 21.93 -8.39 -15.21
CA GLU A 321 22.47 -7.46 -14.22
C GLU A 321 21.42 -7.16 -13.13
N ARG A 322 20.13 -6.97 -13.49
CA ARG A 322 19.04 -6.72 -12.52
C ARG A 322 18.57 -7.95 -11.73
N ILE A 323 18.63 -9.16 -12.29
CA ILE A 323 18.21 -10.40 -11.61
C ILE A 323 19.36 -11.10 -10.87
N GLY A 324 20.61 -10.73 -11.16
CA GLY A 324 21.79 -11.37 -10.57
C GLY A 324 22.06 -12.79 -11.10
N ILE A 325 21.80 -13.03 -12.39
CA ILE A 325 22.12 -14.29 -13.09
C ILE A 325 22.95 -14.01 -14.34
N SER A 326 23.54 -15.04 -14.95
CA SER A 326 24.32 -14.84 -16.17
C SER A 326 23.43 -14.49 -17.38
N PRO A 327 23.92 -13.71 -18.37
CA PRO A 327 23.18 -13.44 -19.61
C PRO A 327 22.73 -14.70 -20.34
N LYS A 328 23.56 -15.76 -20.39
CA LYS A 328 23.17 -17.08 -20.93
C LYS A 328 22.03 -17.73 -20.13
N GLY A 329 21.94 -17.47 -18.84
CA GLY A 329 20.82 -17.87 -17.99
C GLY A 329 19.53 -17.11 -18.33
N VAL A 330 19.62 -15.80 -18.61
CA VAL A 330 18.49 -15.01 -19.12
C VAL A 330 18.07 -15.51 -20.50
N GLU A 331 18.97 -15.66 -21.45
CA GLU A 331 18.71 -16.19 -22.80
C GLU A 331 17.99 -17.54 -22.78
N LYS A 332 18.41 -18.46 -21.89
CA LYS A 332 17.74 -19.76 -21.70
C LYS A 332 16.31 -19.58 -21.20
N ASN A 333 16.09 -18.72 -20.20
CA ASN A 333 14.75 -18.50 -19.65
C ASN A 333 13.84 -17.74 -20.63
N LEU A 334 14.35 -16.72 -21.33
CA LEU A 334 13.64 -16.03 -22.42
C LEU A 334 13.20 -17.00 -23.50
N ARG A 335 14.04 -17.99 -23.86
CA ARG A 335 13.67 -19.03 -24.83
C ARG A 335 12.51 -19.88 -24.34
N ILE A 336 12.60 -20.42 -23.11
CA ILE A 336 11.54 -21.21 -22.48
C ILE A 336 10.22 -20.41 -22.40
N LEU A 337 10.31 -19.11 -22.08
CA LEU A 337 9.16 -18.20 -21.99
C LEU A 337 8.54 -17.85 -23.36
N LYS A 338 9.29 -18.01 -24.47
CA LYS A 338 8.73 -17.93 -25.83
C LYS A 338 8.13 -19.27 -26.27
N GLU A 339 8.81 -20.37 -25.94
CA GLU A 339 8.40 -21.74 -26.29
C GLU A 339 7.10 -22.16 -25.58
N ASN A 340 6.86 -21.71 -24.34
CA ASN A 340 5.62 -21.96 -23.60
C ASN A 340 4.50 -20.93 -23.87
N GLY A 341 4.73 -19.94 -24.74
CA GLY A 341 3.76 -18.89 -25.07
C GLY A 341 3.60 -17.76 -24.06
N SER A 342 4.34 -17.72 -22.93
CA SER A 342 4.25 -16.63 -21.94
C SER A 342 4.75 -15.27 -22.45
N LEU A 343 5.64 -15.26 -23.45
CA LEU A 343 6.39 -14.07 -23.88
C LEU A 343 6.54 -14.02 -25.41
N ARG A 344 6.26 -12.86 -26.01
CA ARG A 344 6.47 -12.57 -27.44
C ARG A 344 7.48 -11.43 -27.62
N ARG A 345 8.15 -11.39 -28.78
CA ARG A 345 8.95 -10.25 -29.24
C ARG A 345 8.24 -9.61 -30.43
N ILE A 346 8.11 -8.29 -30.42
CA ILE A 346 7.52 -7.48 -31.48
C ILE A 346 8.61 -6.58 -32.06
N GLY A 347 8.83 -6.67 -33.37
CA GLY A 347 9.86 -5.90 -34.08
C GLY A 347 11.24 -6.58 -34.08
N PRO A 348 12.28 -5.86 -34.58
CA PRO A 348 13.60 -6.43 -34.86
C PRO A 348 14.38 -6.83 -33.61
N ASP A 349 15.35 -7.75 -33.75
CA ASP A 349 16.15 -8.26 -32.64
C ASP A 349 16.86 -7.15 -31.84
N LYS A 350 17.32 -6.10 -32.54
CA LYS A 350 17.81 -4.85 -31.96
C LYS A 350 16.68 -3.82 -31.98
N GLY A 351 16.23 -3.37 -30.81
CA GLY A 351 15.22 -2.30 -30.67
C GLY A 351 13.74 -2.74 -30.66
N GLY A 352 13.42 -3.98 -31.06
CA GLY A 352 12.07 -4.54 -30.88
C GLY A 352 11.71 -4.71 -29.39
N LYS A 353 10.43 -4.59 -29.06
CA LYS A 353 9.92 -4.72 -27.69
C LYS A 353 9.55 -6.17 -27.34
N TRP A 354 9.58 -6.49 -26.07
CA TRP A 354 8.95 -7.67 -25.49
C TRP A 354 7.48 -7.40 -25.16
N GLU A 355 6.71 -8.47 -25.04
CA GLU A 355 5.30 -8.45 -24.71
C GLU A 355 4.98 -9.70 -23.91
N VAL A 356 4.56 -9.53 -22.65
CA VAL A 356 4.13 -10.64 -21.79
C VAL A 356 2.68 -10.99 -22.12
N LEU A 357 2.45 -12.22 -22.57
CA LEU A 357 1.13 -12.71 -22.99
C LEU A 357 0.37 -13.37 -21.83
N THR A 358 1.07 -14.22 -21.06
CA THR A 358 0.48 -15.00 -19.97
C THR A 358 1.47 -15.16 -18.82
N ILE A 359 1.02 -14.89 -17.60
CA ILE A 359 1.79 -15.12 -16.38
C ILE A 359 1.21 -16.36 -15.70
N ASN A 360 1.79 -17.53 -15.98
CA ASN A 360 1.57 -18.73 -15.18
C ASN A 360 2.67 -18.74 -14.11
N PHE A 361 2.28 -18.57 -12.85
CA PHE A 361 3.16 -18.64 -11.67
C PHE A 361 3.55 -20.10 -11.35
#